data_AF-A0A7C5IA81-F1
#
_entry.id   AF-A0A7C5IA81-F1
#
_cell.length_a   1.000
_cell.length_b   1.000
_cell.length_c   1.000
_cell.angle_alpha   90.00
_cell.angle_beta   90.00
_cell.angle_gamma   90.00
#
_symmetry.space_group_name_H-M   'P 1'
#
loop_
_entity.id
_entity.type
_entity.pdbx_description
1 polymer ?
#
loop_
_entity_poly.entity_id
_entity_poly.type
_entity_poly.pdbx_seq_one_letter_code
_entity_poly.pdbx_strand_id
1 'polypeptide(L)'
;MSNGTEGGAGALVVEELQRLALEALERGDRDTARRHLCQGIDALKGSGDRLKEAELRFALGLTHLRVEGERGTAFDQLSQAARLALDVHSETLFLKCLRYLSEAVSSDQDLSVVMDLAGRASLSKEGHQDAEQAVAMARLVLGIRQGPKRLDPAVLEGLTSGEVAQRLLESGLLPESYSHLLAAGQAEARGDLALAEREAEAGRKAALDAVDPFLYILSCGAIARIRDEAGDRVGALTILFTCRASIEDLLGPVAAVQVVQMIDALEGKWGHKVFSETLAQYRRQFEEV
;
A
#
# COMPACT_ATOMS: atom_id res chain seq x y z
N MET A 1 -29.65 1.65 42.04
CA MET A 1 -30.03 1.73 40.62
C MET A 1 -29.83 3.17 40.15
N SER A 2 -28.70 3.45 39.48
CA SER A 2 -28.51 4.49 38.47
C SER A 2 -27.03 4.51 38.09
N ASN A 3 -26.67 3.89 36.97
CA ASN A 3 -25.34 3.94 36.33
C ASN A 3 -25.56 3.84 34.81
N GLY A 4 -26.35 4.75 34.24
CA GLY A 4 -26.89 4.59 32.87
C GLY A 4 -26.64 5.74 31.88
N THR A 5 -25.95 6.81 32.26
CA THR A 5 -25.90 8.03 31.43
C THR A 5 -24.52 8.50 30.98
N GLU A 6 -23.41 7.96 31.51
CA GLU A 6 -22.07 8.42 31.13
C GLU A 6 -21.54 7.80 29.83
N GLY A 7 -22.01 6.61 29.44
CA GLY A 7 -21.53 5.93 28.22
C GLY A 7 -21.97 6.57 26.89
N GLY A 8 -23.10 7.29 26.88
CA GLY A 8 -23.67 7.85 25.64
C GLY A 8 -22.97 9.11 25.13
N ALA A 9 -22.48 9.97 26.05
CA ALA A 9 -21.81 11.22 25.68
C ALA A 9 -20.40 10.98 25.12
N GLY A 10 -19.66 10.02 25.69
CA GLY A 10 -18.33 9.65 25.20
C GLY A 10 -18.35 9.02 23.81
N ALA A 11 -19.34 8.17 23.52
CA ALA A 11 -19.50 7.53 22.22
C ALA A 11 -19.72 8.55 21.08
N LEU A 12 -20.55 9.57 21.33
CA LEU A 12 -20.82 10.65 20.37
C LEU A 12 -19.56 11.50 20.08
N VAL A 13 -18.74 11.76 21.09
CA VAL A 13 -17.48 12.50 20.92
C VAL A 13 -16.47 11.71 20.08
N VAL A 14 -16.40 10.39 20.28
CA VAL A 14 -15.49 9.51 19.52
C VAL A 14 -15.90 9.42 18.04
N GLU A 15 -17.19 9.27 17.76
CA GLU A 15 -17.70 9.24 16.38
C GLU A 15 -17.44 10.56 15.65
N GLU A 16 -17.63 11.69 16.35
CA GLU A 16 -17.32 13.00 15.79
C GLU A 16 -15.83 13.18 15.51
N LEU A 17 -14.95 12.75 16.42
CA LEU A 17 -13.50 12.82 16.22
C LEU A 17 -13.05 11.91 15.06
N GLN A 18 -13.66 10.74 14.89
CA GLN A 18 -13.39 9.86 13.76
C GLN A 18 -13.81 10.51 12.43
N ARG A 19 -14.99 11.12 12.39
CA ARG A 19 -15.48 11.86 11.22
C ARG A 19 -14.54 13.02 10.88
N LEU A 20 -14.15 13.83 11.85
CA LEU A 20 -13.23 14.96 11.66
C LEU A 20 -11.84 14.49 11.21
N ALA A 21 -11.37 13.34 11.69
CA ALA A 21 -10.12 12.75 11.23
C ALA A 21 -10.18 12.37 9.74
N LEU A 22 -11.27 11.74 9.30
CA LEU A 22 -11.47 11.39 7.89
C LEU A 22 -11.53 12.64 7.00
N GLU A 23 -12.30 13.66 7.40
CA GLU A 23 -12.39 14.91 6.64
C GLU A 23 -11.05 15.66 6.56
N ALA A 24 -10.23 15.55 7.60
CA ALA A 24 -8.88 16.11 7.61
C ALA A 24 -7.94 15.32 6.68
N LEU A 25 -8.04 13.99 6.66
CA LEU A 25 -7.30 13.15 5.70
C LEU A 25 -7.69 13.46 4.25
N GLU A 26 -8.97 13.60 3.95
CA GLU A 26 -9.48 13.96 2.62
C GLU A 26 -8.95 15.32 2.15
N ARG A 27 -8.77 16.27 3.07
CA ARG A 27 -8.18 17.59 2.80
C ARG A 27 -6.64 17.60 2.79
N GLY A 28 -6.01 16.46 3.07
CA GLY A 28 -4.56 16.35 3.23
C GLY A 28 -4.01 17.04 4.49
N ASP A 29 -4.87 17.44 5.44
CA ASP A 29 -4.48 18.02 6.73
C ASP A 29 -4.16 16.90 7.75
N ARG A 30 -2.96 16.37 7.59
CA ARG A 30 -2.45 15.17 8.29
C ARG A 30 -2.27 15.40 9.78
N ASP A 31 -1.79 16.59 10.16
CA ASP A 31 -1.59 16.96 11.56
C ASP A 31 -2.91 17.04 12.31
N THR A 32 -3.96 17.57 11.65
CA THR A 32 -5.30 17.61 12.23
C THR A 32 -5.94 16.24 12.29
N ALA A 33 -5.79 15.41 11.26
CA ALA A 33 -6.25 14.02 11.29
C ALA A 33 -5.63 13.24 12.46
N ARG A 34 -4.30 13.31 12.61
CA ARG A 34 -3.56 12.67 13.72
C ARG A 34 -4.06 13.17 15.06
N ARG A 35 -4.24 14.48 15.22
CA ARG A 35 -4.73 15.09 16.46
C ARG A 35 -6.10 14.54 16.83
N HIS A 36 -7.03 14.46 15.89
CA HIS A 36 -8.37 13.91 16.13
C HIS A 36 -8.35 12.42 16.46
N LEU A 37 -7.54 11.61 15.76
CA LEU A 37 -7.36 10.19 16.08
C LEU A 37 -6.80 9.99 17.48
N CYS A 38 -5.76 10.74 17.87
CA CYS A 38 -5.18 10.67 19.21
C CYS A 38 -6.21 11.10 20.28
N GLN A 39 -6.96 12.18 20.05
CA GLN A 39 -8.03 12.62 20.94
C GLN A 39 -9.11 11.55 21.09
N GLY A 40 -9.49 10.86 20.01
CA GLY A 40 -10.47 9.78 20.04
C GLY A 40 -9.97 8.59 20.85
N ILE A 41 -8.71 8.18 20.65
CA ILE A 41 -8.08 7.11 21.45
C ILE A 41 -8.04 7.49 22.93
N ASP A 42 -7.68 8.73 23.25
CA ASP A 42 -7.65 9.22 24.63
C ASP A 42 -9.05 9.27 25.25
N ALA A 43 -10.07 9.64 24.48
CA ALA A 43 -11.47 9.64 24.93
C ALA A 43 -12.00 8.22 25.20
N LEU A 44 -11.43 7.20 24.56
CA LEU A 44 -11.76 5.79 24.77
C LEU A 44 -11.03 5.16 25.96
N LYS A 45 -10.00 5.81 26.51
CA LYS A 45 -9.31 5.33 27.72
C LYS A 45 -10.29 5.34 28.90
N GLY A 46 -10.72 4.14 29.29
CA GLY A 46 -11.64 3.93 30.41
C GLY A 46 -13.12 3.81 30.03
N SER A 47 -13.51 4.01 28.77
CA SER A 47 -14.89 3.79 28.30
C SER A 47 -15.23 2.30 28.15
N GLY A 48 -14.21 1.46 27.96
CA GLY A 48 -14.34 0.01 27.76
C GLY A 48 -14.67 -0.41 26.32
N ASP A 49 -14.90 0.54 25.40
CA ASP A 49 -15.14 0.24 23.98
C ASP A 49 -13.83 -0.05 23.24
N ARG A 50 -13.31 -1.24 23.51
CA ARG A 50 -12.04 -1.73 22.97
C ARG A 50 -12.05 -1.92 21.45
N LEU A 51 -13.22 -2.15 20.85
CA LEU A 51 -13.33 -2.32 19.40
C LEU A 51 -13.10 -0.98 18.70
N LYS A 52 -13.79 0.10 19.14
CA LYS A 52 -13.54 1.44 18.60
C LYS A 52 -12.09 1.90 18.85
N GLU A 53 -11.50 1.53 20.00
CA GLU A 53 -10.10 1.87 20.27
C GLU A 53 -9.17 1.17 19.28
N ALA A 54 -9.43 -0.10 18.97
CA ALA A 54 -8.68 -0.85 17.97
C ALA A 54 -8.79 -0.21 16.58
N GLU A 55 -9.98 0.22 16.17
CA GLU A 55 -10.22 0.86 14.86
C GLU A 55 -9.49 2.20 14.73
N LEU A 56 -9.53 3.06 15.77
CA LEU A 56 -8.81 4.33 15.75
C LEU A 56 -7.30 4.14 15.72
N ARG A 57 -6.77 3.17 16.49
CA ARG A 57 -5.34 2.83 16.46
C ARG A 57 -4.91 2.26 15.12
N PHE A 58 -5.76 1.45 14.49
CA PHE A 58 -5.52 0.95 13.14
C PHE A 58 -5.43 2.11 12.14
N ALA A 59 -6.38 3.05 12.17
CA ALA A 59 -6.36 4.24 11.30
C ALA A 59 -5.13 5.13 11.55
N LEU A 60 -4.73 5.32 12.81
CA LEU A 60 -3.53 6.07 13.17
C LEU A 60 -2.25 5.37 12.66
N GLY A 61 -2.18 4.05 12.80
CA GLY A 61 -1.08 3.25 12.28
C GLY A 61 -0.93 3.34 10.77
N LEU A 62 -2.05 3.31 10.03
CA LEU A 62 -2.05 3.53 8.58
C LEU A 62 -1.58 4.94 8.21
N THR A 63 -1.97 5.95 8.98
CA THR A 63 -1.53 7.34 8.77
C THR A 63 -0.01 7.42 8.87
N HIS A 64 0.60 6.90 9.94
CA HIS A 64 2.06 6.87 10.08
C HIS A 64 2.74 6.07 8.97
N LEU A 65 2.18 4.91 8.58
CA LEU A 65 2.79 4.04 7.58
C LEU A 65 2.77 4.63 6.17
N ARG A 66 1.61 5.13 5.73
CA ARG A 66 1.35 5.53 4.34
C ARG A 66 1.66 6.99 4.08
N VAL A 67 1.53 7.83 5.08
CA VAL A 67 1.55 9.27 4.90
C VAL A 67 2.87 9.88 5.37
N GLU A 68 3.37 9.42 6.51
CA GLU A 68 4.59 9.97 7.14
C GLU A 68 5.83 9.08 6.91
N GLY A 69 5.63 7.79 6.60
CA GLY A 69 6.71 6.82 6.46
C GLY A 69 7.36 6.41 7.79
N GLU A 70 6.73 6.76 8.91
CA GLU A 70 7.18 6.47 10.27
C GLU A 70 6.86 5.03 10.67
N ARG A 71 7.63 4.08 10.13
CA ARG A 71 7.34 2.65 10.28
C ARG A 71 7.33 2.16 11.73
N GLY A 72 8.20 2.68 12.59
CA GLY A 72 8.23 2.31 14.01
C GLY A 72 6.94 2.72 14.72
N THR A 73 6.54 3.99 14.59
CA THR A 73 5.28 4.51 15.14
C THR A 73 4.07 3.77 14.57
N ALA A 74 4.07 3.49 13.27
CA ALA A 74 3.02 2.70 12.63
C ALA A 74 2.93 1.29 13.22
N PHE A 75 4.07 0.61 13.37
CA PHE A 75 4.13 -0.74 13.94
C PHE A 75 3.58 -0.78 15.36
N ASP A 76 3.95 0.20 16.19
CA ASP A 76 3.45 0.31 17.57
C ASP A 76 1.93 0.46 17.62
N GLN A 77 1.35 1.33 16.80
CA GLN A 77 -0.09 1.55 16.75
C GLN A 77 -0.85 0.33 16.20
N LEU A 78 -0.35 -0.27 15.11
CA LEU A 78 -0.96 -1.46 14.52
C LEU A 78 -0.87 -2.68 15.44
N SER A 79 0.21 -2.82 16.23
CA SER A 79 0.36 -3.93 17.18
C SER A 79 -0.59 -3.79 18.36
N GLN A 80 -0.83 -2.56 18.81
CA GLN A 80 -1.84 -2.28 19.84
C GLN A 80 -3.26 -2.54 19.31
N ALA A 81 -3.56 -2.11 18.08
CA ALA A 81 -4.83 -2.41 17.42
C ALA A 81 -5.06 -3.93 17.27
N ALA A 82 -4.05 -4.69 16.86
CA ALA A 82 -4.13 -6.15 16.74
C ALA A 82 -4.45 -6.82 18.08
N ARG A 83 -3.79 -6.40 19.18
CA ARG A 83 -4.05 -6.95 20.52
C ARG A 83 -5.48 -6.66 20.99
N LEU A 84 -5.95 -5.43 20.79
CA LEU A 84 -7.33 -5.08 21.13
C LEU A 84 -8.34 -5.85 20.29
N ALA A 85 -8.07 -6.06 19.00
CA ALA A 85 -8.90 -6.87 18.13
C ALA A 85 -8.99 -8.33 18.61
N LEU A 86 -7.90 -8.91 19.10
CA LEU A 86 -7.91 -10.23 19.74
C LEU A 86 -8.74 -10.26 21.02
N ASP A 87 -8.57 -9.25 21.88
CA ASP A 87 -9.30 -9.14 23.15
C ASP A 87 -10.83 -9.08 22.95
N VAL A 88 -11.29 -8.49 21.85
CA VAL A 88 -12.72 -8.41 21.48
C VAL A 88 -13.15 -9.46 20.47
N HIS A 89 -12.27 -10.42 20.14
CA HIS A 89 -12.51 -11.48 19.15
C HIS A 89 -12.93 -10.97 17.75
N SER A 90 -12.43 -9.81 17.34
CA SER A 90 -12.63 -9.26 15.99
C SER A 90 -11.58 -9.80 15.02
N GLU A 91 -11.85 -10.98 14.46
CA GLU A 91 -10.96 -11.66 13.49
C GLU A 91 -10.65 -10.78 12.27
N THR A 92 -11.67 -10.13 11.68
CA THR A 92 -11.49 -9.28 10.50
C THR A 92 -10.54 -8.11 10.76
N LEU A 93 -10.68 -7.41 11.89
CA LEU A 93 -9.80 -6.30 12.22
C LEU A 93 -8.39 -6.79 12.56
N PHE A 94 -8.28 -7.91 13.27
CA PHE A 94 -7.00 -8.53 13.60
C PHE A 94 -6.19 -8.88 12.34
N LEU A 95 -6.80 -9.55 11.36
CA LEU A 95 -6.14 -9.92 10.11
C LEU A 95 -5.73 -8.69 9.29
N LYS A 96 -6.56 -7.64 9.26
CA LYS A 96 -6.17 -6.34 8.68
C LYS A 96 -4.92 -5.79 9.37
N CYS A 97 -4.87 -5.79 10.71
CA CYS A 97 -3.69 -5.32 11.44
C CYS A 97 -2.45 -6.14 11.11
N LEU A 98 -2.53 -7.47 11.07
CA LEU A 98 -1.41 -8.34 10.72
C LEU A 98 -0.85 -8.04 9.32
N ARG A 99 -1.74 -7.83 8.34
CA ARG A 99 -1.33 -7.46 6.97
C ARG A 99 -0.49 -6.20 6.96
N TYR A 100 -0.92 -5.13 7.63
CA TYR A 100 -0.14 -3.88 7.66
C TYR A 100 1.08 -3.93 8.59
N LEU A 101 1.05 -4.73 9.64
CA LEU A 101 2.23 -5.01 10.48
C LEU A 101 3.34 -5.67 9.66
N SER A 102 3.00 -6.56 8.73
CA SER A 102 3.96 -7.21 7.85
C SER A 102 4.74 -6.21 6.99
N GLU A 103 4.09 -5.11 6.60
CA GLU A 103 4.73 -4.02 5.86
C GLU A 103 5.51 -3.07 6.78
N ALA A 104 5.03 -2.83 7.99
CA ALA A 104 5.68 -1.93 8.94
C ALA A 104 6.96 -2.53 9.57
N VAL A 105 7.14 -3.86 9.52
CA VAL A 105 8.24 -4.59 10.18
C VAL A 105 9.64 -4.06 9.80
N SER A 106 10.41 -3.61 10.79
CA SER A 106 11.71 -2.97 10.57
C SER A 106 12.87 -3.68 11.27
N SER A 107 12.55 -4.55 12.23
CA SER A 107 13.52 -5.27 13.06
C SER A 107 13.12 -6.73 13.28
N ASP A 108 14.07 -7.55 13.75
CA ASP A 108 13.79 -8.94 14.15
C ASP A 108 12.83 -8.98 15.36
N GLN A 109 12.85 -7.95 16.21
CA GLN A 109 11.92 -7.79 17.32
C GLN A 109 10.49 -7.57 16.83
N ASP A 110 10.30 -6.72 15.82
CA ASP A 110 8.99 -6.49 15.19
C ASP A 110 8.45 -7.80 14.60
N LEU A 111 9.29 -8.55 13.88
CA LEU A 111 8.90 -9.84 13.32
C LEU A 111 8.47 -10.83 14.41
N SER A 112 9.20 -10.89 15.52
CA SER A 112 8.82 -11.72 16.66
C SER A 112 7.45 -11.35 17.22
N VAL A 113 7.09 -10.05 17.23
CA VAL A 113 5.77 -9.58 17.67
C VAL A 113 4.68 -10.04 16.70
N VAL A 114 4.90 -9.95 15.38
CA VAL A 114 3.93 -10.42 14.38
C VAL A 114 3.69 -11.92 14.52
N MET A 115 4.76 -12.71 14.70
CA MET A 115 4.68 -14.16 14.89
C MET A 115 3.93 -14.54 16.17
N ASP A 116 4.20 -13.84 17.28
CA ASP A 116 3.52 -14.07 18.55
C ASP A 116 2.02 -13.73 18.46
N LEU A 117 1.66 -12.62 17.81
CA LEU A 117 0.27 -12.24 17.57
C LEU A 117 -0.47 -13.30 16.73
N ALA A 118 0.12 -13.73 15.62
CA ALA A 118 -0.46 -14.74 14.74
C ALA A 118 -0.66 -16.09 15.46
N GLY A 119 0.27 -16.49 16.34
CA GLY A 119 0.20 -17.75 17.09
C GLY A 119 -0.79 -17.76 18.25
N ARG A 120 -1.18 -16.61 18.80
CA ARG A 120 -2.13 -16.50 19.93
C ARG A 120 -3.60 -16.43 19.51
N ALA A 121 -3.85 -16.18 18.23
CA ALA A 121 -5.18 -15.90 17.76
C ALA A 121 -5.99 -17.20 17.59
N SER A 122 -7.19 -17.23 18.20
CA SER A 122 -8.19 -18.27 17.92
C SER A 122 -8.93 -17.89 16.65
N LEU A 123 -8.40 -18.31 15.50
CA LEU A 123 -8.90 -17.90 14.18
C LEU A 123 -9.75 -19.00 13.54
N SER A 124 -10.55 -18.61 12.56
CA SER A 124 -11.08 -19.56 11.60
C SER A 124 -9.96 -20.24 10.81
N LYS A 125 -10.28 -21.29 10.06
CA LYS A 125 -9.30 -21.95 9.18
C LYS A 125 -8.71 -20.97 8.15
N GLU A 126 -9.56 -20.13 7.57
CA GLU A 126 -9.17 -19.09 6.61
C GLU A 126 -8.32 -18.02 7.31
N GLY A 127 -8.70 -17.60 8.51
CA GLY A 127 -7.91 -16.65 9.29
C GLY A 127 -6.53 -17.19 9.69
N HIS A 128 -6.40 -18.49 10.00
CA HIS A 128 -5.09 -19.10 10.23
C HIS A 128 -4.20 -19.02 8.99
N GLN A 129 -4.77 -19.28 7.81
CA GLN A 129 -4.05 -19.14 6.54
C GLN A 129 -3.61 -17.68 6.35
N ASP A 130 -4.51 -16.71 6.52
CA ASP A 130 -4.21 -15.28 6.40
C ASP A 130 -3.15 -14.79 7.41
N ALA A 131 -3.14 -15.35 8.62
CA ALA A 131 -2.15 -15.00 9.64
C ALA A 131 -0.76 -15.59 9.34
N GLU A 132 -0.67 -16.85 8.91
CA GLU A 132 0.59 -17.48 8.44
C GLU A 132 1.19 -16.70 7.27
N GLN A 133 0.30 -16.30 6.38
CA GLN A 133 0.54 -15.49 5.21
C GLN A 133 1.10 -14.10 5.55
N ALA A 134 0.51 -13.39 6.51
CA ALA A 134 1.05 -12.12 6.99
C ALA A 134 2.44 -12.28 7.64
N VAL A 135 2.69 -13.38 8.37
CA VAL A 135 4.01 -13.69 8.93
C VAL A 135 5.05 -13.93 7.83
N ALA A 136 4.70 -14.68 6.78
CA ALA A 136 5.58 -14.91 5.65
C ALA A 136 5.96 -13.59 4.95
N MET A 137 4.98 -12.69 4.77
CA MET A 137 5.23 -11.35 4.21
C MET A 137 6.14 -10.51 5.12
N ALA A 138 5.95 -10.58 6.44
CA ALA A 138 6.80 -9.85 7.39
C ALA A 138 8.27 -10.31 7.29
N ARG A 139 8.51 -11.63 7.20
CA ARG A 139 9.86 -12.18 6.99
C ARG A 139 10.48 -11.68 5.70
N LEU A 140 9.70 -11.67 4.62
CA LEU A 140 10.14 -11.19 3.31
C LEU A 140 10.54 -9.71 3.35
N VAL A 141 9.63 -8.85 3.83
CA VAL A 141 9.85 -7.40 3.92
C VAL A 141 11.08 -7.11 4.78
N LEU A 142 11.22 -7.80 5.92
CA LEU A 142 12.38 -7.62 6.80
C LEU A 142 13.68 -8.05 6.12
N GLY A 143 13.70 -9.20 5.45
CA GLY A 143 14.88 -9.69 4.75
C GLY A 143 15.31 -8.76 3.61
N ILE A 144 14.36 -8.20 2.85
CA ILE A 144 14.65 -7.18 1.82
C ILE A 144 15.29 -5.95 2.47
N ARG A 145 14.77 -5.48 3.61
CA ARG A 145 15.26 -4.27 4.31
C ARG A 145 16.64 -4.46 4.94
N GLN A 146 16.92 -5.62 5.52
CA GLN A 146 18.21 -5.92 6.14
C GLN A 146 19.30 -6.28 5.11
N GLY A 147 18.93 -6.35 3.83
CA GLY A 147 19.81 -6.59 2.71
C GLY A 147 19.90 -8.07 2.31
N PRO A 148 20.31 -8.35 1.07
CA PRO A 148 20.17 -9.66 0.44
C PRO A 148 20.94 -10.80 1.12
N LYS A 149 21.92 -10.48 1.99
CA LYS A 149 22.71 -11.47 2.74
C LYS A 149 21.94 -12.13 3.90
N ARG A 150 20.81 -11.55 4.32
CA ARG A 150 19.95 -12.07 5.40
C ARG A 150 18.62 -12.65 4.93
N LEU A 151 18.32 -12.55 3.64
CA LEU A 151 17.24 -13.32 3.07
C LEU A 151 17.64 -14.81 3.13
N ASP A 152 16.81 -15.62 3.78
CA ASP A 152 16.98 -17.07 3.80
C ASP A 152 17.08 -17.58 2.35
N PRO A 153 18.13 -18.34 1.98
CA PRO A 153 18.28 -18.93 0.65
C PRO A 153 17.05 -19.73 0.19
N ALA A 154 16.31 -20.38 1.09
CA ALA A 154 15.07 -21.09 0.74
C ALA A 154 13.91 -20.13 0.43
N VAL A 155 13.92 -18.93 1.03
CA VAL A 155 12.99 -17.85 0.69
C VAL A 155 13.43 -17.21 -0.63
N LEU A 156 14.72 -16.98 -0.86
CA LEU A 156 15.28 -16.44 -2.11
C LEU A 156 15.12 -17.37 -3.32
N GLU A 157 15.41 -18.66 -3.19
CA GLU A 157 15.19 -19.67 -4.24
C GLU A 157 13.71 -19.75 -4.62
N GLY A 158 12.81 -19.49 -3.68
CA GLY A 158 11.40 -19.26 -3.96
C GLY A 158 11.13 -17.93 -4.67
N LEU A 159 11.65 -16.82 -4.15
CA LEU A 159 11.35 -15.46 -4.63
C LEU A 159 11.83 -15.13 -6.04
N THR A 160 12.86 -15.82 -6.53
CA THR A 160 13.43 -15.57 -7.87
C THR A 160 12.75 -16.37 -8.98
N SER A 161 11.84 -17.29 -8.66
CA SER A 161 11.05 -18.01 -9.65
C SER A 161 9.64 -17.39 -9.76
N GLY A 162 9.07 -17.39 -10.97
CA GLY A 162 7.68 -16.98 -11.18
C GLY A 162 6.67 -17.76 -10.33
N GLU A 163 7.06 -18.90 -9.74
CA GLU A 163 6.19 -19.78 -8.94
C GLU A 163 5.84 -19.24 -7.55
N VAL A 164 6.71 -18.48 -6.88
CA VAL A 164 6.31 -17.87 -5.58
C VAL A 164 5.43 -16.67 -5.79
N ALA A 165 5.75 -15.84 -6.78
CA ALA A 165 4.86 -14.80 -7.27
C ALA A 165 3.46 -15.39 -7.59
N GLN A 166 3.41 -16.50 -8.32
CA GLN A 166 2.20 -17.27 -8.61
C GLN A 166 1.51 -17.81 -7.35
N ARG A 167 2.24 -18.40 -6.40
CA ARG A 167 1.67 -18.91 -5.13
C ARG A 167 1.13 -17.79 -4.24
N LEU A 168 1.79 -16.64 -4.21
CA LEU A 168 1.34 -15.44 -3.52
C LEU A 168 0.07 -14.86 -4.22
N LEU A 169 -0.07 -15.02 -5.53
CA LEU A 169 -1.31 -14.67 -6.24
C LEU A 169 -2.45 -15.65 -5.98
N GLU A 170 -2.16 -16.95 -6.04
CA GLU A 170 -3.12 -18.03 -5.76
C GLU A 170 -3.63 -18.01 -4.31
N SER A 171 -2.85 -17.45 -3.39
CA SER A 171 -3.23 -17.24 -1.99
C SER A 171 -3.85 -15.87 -1.71
N GLY A 172 -4.04 -15.03 -2.74
CA GLY A 172 -4.62 -13.69 -2.60
C GLY A 172 -3.72 -12.67 -1.86
N LEU A 173 -2.44 -12.98 -1.67
CA LEU A 173 -1.45 -12.12 -1.02
C LEU A 173 -1.06 -10.92 -1.85
N LEU A 174 -0.93 -11.18 -3.14
CA LEU A 174 -0.67 -10.19 -4.13
C LEU A 174 -2.01 -9.89 -4.79
N PRO A 175 -2.44 -8.63 -4.83
CA PRO A 175 -3.64 -8.27 -5.58
C PRO A 175 -3.45 -8.66 -7.04
N GLU A 176 -4.55 -8.94 -7.73
CA GLU A 176 -4.56 -9.34 -9.14
C GLU A 176 -3.73 -8.38 -10.02
N SER A 177 -3.74 -7.09 -9.72
CA SER A 177 -2.91 -6.09 -10.42
C SER A 177 -1.41 -6.40 -10.40
N TYR A 178 -0.90 -7.09 -9.37
CA TYR A 178 0.49 -7.50 -9.30
C TYR A 178 0.81 -8.74 -10.16
N SER A 179 -0.16 -9.63 -10.44
CA SER A 179 0.08 -10.78 -11.35
C SER A 179 0.42 -10.30 -12.74
N HIS A 180 -0.36 -9.33 -13.19
CA HIS A 180 -0.20 -8.66 -14.46
C HIS A 180 1.15 -7.95 -14.56
N LEU A 181 1.63 -7.30 -13.50
CA LEU A 181 2.97 -6.72 -13.47
C LEU A 181 4.09 -7.77 -13.62
N LEU A 182 3.95 -8.92 -12.96
CA LEU A 182 4.90 -10.02 -13.09
C LEU A 182 4.88 -10.63 -14.49
N ALA A 183 3.68 -10.88 -15.03
CA ALA A 183 3.49 -11.40 -16.38
C ALA A 183 4.07 -10.43 -17.43
N ALA A 184 3.89 -9.12 -17.23
CA ALA A 184 4.47 -8.08 -18.07
C ALA A 184 6.00 -8.15 -18.08
N GLY A 185 6.64 -8.19 -16.89
CA GLY A 185 8.09 -8.29 -16.79
C GLY A 185 8.66 -9.59 -17.38
N GLN A 186 7.95 -10.71 -17.24
CA GLN A 186 8.34 -11.99 -17.86
C GLN A 186 8.23 -11.94 -19.39
N ALA A 187 7.17 -11.34 -19.92
CA ALA A 187 6.97 -11.20 -21.37
C ALA A 187 8.05 -10.31 -21.99
N GLU A 188 8.36 -9.20 -21.33
CA GLU A 188 9.41 -8.28 -21.75
C GLU A 188 10.81 -8.92 -21.69
N ALA A 189 11.12 -9.70 -20.65
CA ALA A 189 12.38 -10.45 -20.58
C ALA A 189 12.54 -11.47 -21.73
N ARG A 190 11.42 -11.92 -22.33
CA ARG A 190 11.40 -12.77 -23.54
C ARG A 190 11.42 -11.96 -24.85
N GLY A 191 11.39 -10.63 -24.78
CA GLY A 191 11.28 -9.73 -25.93
C GLY A 191 9.88 -9.62 -26.53
N ASP A 192 8.86 -10.17 -25.87
CA ASP A 192 7.46 -10.08 -26.32
C ASP A 192 6.81 -8.79 -25.78
N LEU A 193 7.17 -7.66 -26.38
CA LEU A 193 6.71 -6.33 -25.96
C LEU A 193 5.18 -6.18 -26.06
N ALA A 194 4.53 -6.87 -27.00
CA ALA A 194 3.08 -6.81 -27.17
C ALA A 194 2.34 -7.52 -26.03
N LEU A 195 2.79 -8.71 -25.63
CA LEU A 195 2.25 -9.36 -24.44
C LEU A 195 2.58 -8.56 -23.18
N ALA A 196 3.80 -8.01 -23.07
CA ALA A 196 4.21 -7.21 -21.92
C ALA A 196 3.29 -6.00 -21.71
N GLU A 197 2.99 -5.25 -22.78
CA GLU A 197 2.12 -4.07 -22.71
C GLU A 197 0.70 -4.46 -22.30
N ARG A 198 0.12 -5.49 -22.92
CA ARG A 198 -1.22 -5.98 -22.58
C ARG A 198 -1.35 -6.37 -21.12
N GLU A 199 -0.35 -7.08 -20.57
CA GLU A 199 -0.34 -7.45 -19.16
C GLU A 199 -0.20 -6.20 -18.28
N ALA A 200 0.71 -5.27 -18.59
CA ALA A 200 0.84 -4.04 -17.82
C ALA A 200 -0.43 -3.17 -17.84
N GLU A 201 -1.17 -3.14 -18.97
CA GLU A 201 -2.47 -2.48 -19.07
C GLU A 201 -3.55 -3.15 -18.21
N ALA A 202 -3.58 -4.49 -18.18
CA ALA A 202 -4.46 -5.23 -17.29
C ALA A 202 -4.14 -4.96 -15.81
N GLY A 203 -2.85 -4.89 -15.45
CA GLY A 203 -2.39 -4.51 -14.12
C GLY A 203 -2.82 -3.10 -13.72
N ARG A 204 -2.69 -2.14 -14.65
CA ARG A 204 -3.15 -0.76 -14.45
C ARG A 204 -4.65 -0.70 -14.20
N LYS A 205 -5.45 -1.45 -14.98
CA LYS A 205 -6.91 -1.51 -14.83
C LYS A 205 -7.30 -2.11 -13.48
N ALA A 206 -6.73 -3.26 -13.13
CA ALA A 206 -6.99 -3.92 -11.85
C ALA A 206 -6.59 -3.03 -10.67
N ALA A 207 -5.50 -2.26 -10.79
CA ALA A 207 -5.10 -1.31 -9.74
C ALA A 207 -6.08 -0.14 -9.61
N LEU A 208 -6.65 0.36 -10.70
CA LEU A 208 -7.72 1.37 -10.66
C LEU A 208 -8.99 0.82 -10.00
N ASP A 209 -9.43 -0.37 -10.41
CA ASP A 209 -10.63 -1.02 -9.88
C ASP A 209 -10.48 -1.28 -8.36
N ALA A 210 -9.27 -1.58 -7.90
CA ALA A 210 -8.92 -1.78 -6.49
C ALA A 210 -8.61 -0.48 -5.72
N VAL A 211 -8.57 0.68 -6.39
CA VAL A 211 -8.12 1.97 -5.83
C VAL A 211 -6.74 1.86 -5.16
N ASP A 212 -5.81 1.15 -5.80
CA ASP A 212 -4.44 0.96 -5.33
C ASP A 212 -3.48 1.91 -6.08
N PRO A 213 -3.18 3.08 -5.50
CA PRO A 213 -2.34 4.09 -6.16
C PRO A 213 -0.90 3.62 -6.37
N PHE A 214 -0.38 2.72 -5.53
CA PHE A 214 0.99 2.23 -5.66
C PHE A 214 1.11 1.31 -6.87
N LEU A 215 0.22 0.33 -7.00
CA LEU A 215 0.23 -0.59 -8.13
C LEU A 215 -0.20 0.08 -9.43
N TYR A 216 -1.03 1.14 -9.34
CA TYR A 216 -1.35 1.98 -10.48
C TYR A 216 -0.10 2.68 -11.03
N ILE A 217 0.69 3.32 -10.15
CA ILE A 217 1.96 3.97 -10.55
C ILE A 217 2.93 2.95 -11.16
N LEU A 218 3.10 1.79 -10.53
CA LEU A 218 3.98 0.74 -11.06
C LEU A 218 3.54 0.23 -12.43
N SER A 219 2.24 0.04 -12.64
CA SER A 219 1.69 -0.40 -13.94
C SER A 219 1.89 0.66 -15.02
N CYS A 220 1.64 1.93 -14.71
CA CYS A 220 1.93 3.03 -15.63
C CYS A 220 3.42 3.13 -15.98
N GLY A 221 4.30 2.96 -14.99
CA GLY A 221 5.75 2.91 -15.21
C GLY A 221 6.17 1.74 -16.11
N ALA A 222 5.58 0.56 -15.92
CA ALA A 222 5.82 -0.60 -16.78
C ALA A 222 5.40 -0.34 -18.23
N ILE A 223 4.18 0.16 -18.47
CA ILE A 223 3.69 0.51 -19.82
C ILE A 223 4.62 1.55 -20.48
N ALA A 224 4.99 2.61 -19.75
CA ALA A 224 5.83 3.67 -20.30
C ALA A 224 7.20 3.15 -20.75
N ARG A 225 7.80 2.25 -19.97
CA ARG A 225 9.08 1.62 -20.33
C ARG A 225 8.95 0.69 -21.53
N ILE A 226 7.92 -0.15 -21.58
CA ILE A 226 7.67 -1.06 -22.72
C ILE A 226 7.47 -0.26 -24.02
N ARG A 227 6.73 0.85 -23.96
CA ARG A 227 6.56 1.75 -25.10
C ARG A 227 7.84 2.43 -25.54
N ASP A 228 8.66 2.89 -24.59
CA ASP A 228 9.99 3.45 -24.91
C ASP A 228 10.89 2.41 -25.60
N GLU A 229 10.90 1.16 -25.13
CA GLU A 229 11.63 0.05 -25.76
C GLU A 229 11.11 -0.27 -27.17
N ALA A 230 9.80 -0.14 -27.40
CA ALA A 230 9.18 -0.25 -28.72
C ALA A 230 9.42 0.98 -29.62
N GLY A 231 10.04 2.04 -29.11
CA GLY A 231 10.29 3.30 -29.83
C GLY A 231 9.12 4.29 -29.80
N ASP A 232 8.03 3.98 -29.11
CA ASP A 232 6.87 4.88 -28.91
C ASP A 232 7.08 5.82 -27.72
N ARG A 233 7.96 6.81 -27.91
CA ARG A 233 8.29 7.79 -26.86
C ARG A 233 7.12 8.73 -26.53
N VAL A 234 6.27 9.05 -27.50
CA VAL A 234 5.07 9.89 -27.28
C VAL A 234 4.05 9.14 -26.44
N GLY A 235 3.82 7.86 -26.73
CA GLY A 235 2.97 7.00 -25.91
C GLY A 235 3.50 6.79 -24.50
N ALA A 236 4.83 6.68 -24.32
CA ALA A 236 5.46 6.61 -23.00
C ALA A 236 5.18 7.86 -22.15
N LEU A 237 5.39 9.06 -22.71
CA LEU A 237 5.07 10.32 -22.02
C LEU A 237 3.57 10.46 -21.74
N THR A 238 2.72 10.05 -22.69
CA THR A 238 1.27 10.11 -22.54
C THR A 238 0.80 9.34 -21.31
N ILE A 239 1.33 8.14 -21.10
CA ILE A 239 1.00 7.31 -19.93
C ILE A 239 1.47 7.94 -18.63
N LEU A 240 2.69 8.47 -18.58
CA LEU A 240 3.22 9.10 -17.36
C LEU A 240 2.49 10.41 -17.02
N PHE A 241 2.16 11.26 -17.99
CA PHE A 241 1.39 12.47 -17.73
C PHE A 241 -0.04 12.14 -17.27
N THR A 242 -0.68 11.14 -17.88
CA THR A 242 -2.00 10.67 -17.44
C THR A 242 -1.92 10.12 -16.01
N CYS A 243 -0.93 9.28 -15.71
CA CYS A 243 -0.71 8.72 -14.37
C CYS A 243 -0.50 9.82 -13.34
N ARG A 244 0.34 10.82 -13.67
CA ARG A 244 0.57 11.99 -12.83
C ARG A 244 -0.74 12.70 -12.53
N ALA A 245 -1.50 13.09 -13.56
CA ALA A 245 -2.77 13.79 -13.38
C ALA A 245 -3.76 12.99 -12.51
N SER A 246 -3.88 11.67 -12.73
CA SER A 246 -4.74 10.81 -11.92
C SER A 246 -4.29 10.72 -10.45
N ILE A 247 -2.98 10.66 -10.18
CA ILE A 247 -2.47 10.63 -8.80
C ILE A 247 -2.56 12.00 -8.13
N GLU A 248 -2.36 13.09 -8.86
CA GLU A 248 -2.56 14.45 -8.33
C GLU A 248 -4.02 14.68 -7.95
N ASP A 249 -4.97 14.22 -8.75
CA ASP A 249 -6.41 14.29 -8.47
C ASP A 249 -6.79 13.42 -7.26
N LEU A 250 -6.27 12.20 -7.18
CA LEU A 250 -6.63 11.24 -6.13
C LEU A 250 -5.97 11.52 -4.77
N LEU A 251 -4.69 11.90 -4.77
CA LEU A 251 -3.84 11.95 -3.57
C LEU A 251 -3.11 13.28 -3.37
N GLY A 252 -3.28 14.24 -4.29
CA GLY A 252 -2.62 15.54 -4.28
C GLY A 252 -1.22 15.54 -4.91
N PRO A 253 -0.65 16.74 -5.15
CA PRO A 253 0.57 16.94 -5.93
C PRO A 253 1.83 16.28 -5.35
N VAL A 254 1.89 16.11 -4.03
CA VAL A 254 3.05 15.50 -3.36
C VAL A 254 3.16 14.00 -3.69
N ALA A 255 2.03 13.30 -3.82
CA ALA A 255 2.01 11.87 -4.13
C ALA A 255 2.43 11.57 -5.58
N ALA A 256 2.40 12.57 -6.45
CA ALA A 256 2.77 12.44 -7.86
C ALA A 256 4.29 12.63 -8.12
N VAL A 257 5.08 12.96 -7.08
CA VAL A 257 6.53 13.17 -7.18
C VAL A 257 7.25 11.96 -7.77
N GLN A 258 6.81 10.75 -7.45
CA GLN A 258 7.37 9.51 -8.00
C GLN A 258 7.20 9.43 -9.52
N VAL A 259 6.08 9.94 -10.06
CA VAL A 259 5.84 9.97 -11.51
C VAL A 259 6.72 11.03 -12.18
N VAL A 260 6.96 12.17 -11.52
CA VAL A 260 7.91 13.19 -12.00
C VAL A 260 9.31 12.61 -12.12
N GLN A 261 9.77 11.85 -11.12
CA GLN A 261 11.08 11.18 -11.17
C GLN A 261 11.20 10.20 -12.34
N MET A 262 10.11 9.51 -12.71
CA MET A 262 10.09 8.64 -13.90
C MET A 262 10.21 9.45 -15.20
N ILE A 263 9.55 10.61 -15.29
CA ILE A 263 9.66 11.52 -16.43
C ILE A 263 11.08 12.07 -16.55
N ASP A 264 11.68 12.53 -15.45
CA ASP A 264 13.05 13.02 -15.40
C ASP A 264 14.06 11.93 -15.81
N ALA A 265 13.80 10.68 -15.43
CA ALA A 265 14.61 9.54 -15.86
C ALA A 265 14.55 9.30 -17.37
N LEU A 266 13.39 9.50 -18.01
CA LEU A 266 13.27 9.45 -19.48
C LEU A 266 14.03 10.61 -20.14
N GLU A 267 13.95 11.83 -19.59
CA GLU A 267 14.74 12.96 -20.09
C GLU A 267 16.25 12.67 -20.01
N GLY A 268 16.72 12.15 -18.87
CA GLY A 268 18.11 11.74 -18.69
C GLY A 268 18.55 10.65 -19.68
N LYS A 269 17.68 9.68 -19.95
CA LYS A 269 17.96 8.57 -20.90
C LYS A 269 17.99 9.05 -22.35
N TRP A 270 17.03 9.88 -22.76
CA TRP A 270 16.89 10.31 -24.16
C TRP A 270 17.78 11.50 -24.51
N GLY A 271 18.17 12.28 -23.51
CA GLY A 271 18.81 13.57 -23.66
C GLY A 271 17.79 14.70 -23.92
N HIS A 272 18.12 15.89 -23.41
CA HIS A 272 17.23 17.05 -23.39
C HIS A 272 16.61 17.42 -24.75
N LYS A 273 17.40 17.34 -25.84
CA LYS A 273 16.93 17.66 -27.19
C LYS A 273 15.81 16.72 -27.64
N VAL A 274 16.05 15.41 -27.54
CA VAL A 274 15.08 14.38 -27.96
C VAL A 274 13.83 14.48 -27.10
N PHE A 275 13.99 14.62 -25.78
CA PHE A 275 12.87 14.79 -24.86
C PHE A 275 12.01 16.01 -25.20
N SER A 276 12.64 17.16 -25.48
CA SER A 276 11.92 18.39 -25.85
C SER A 276 11.15 18.24 -27.16
N GLU A 277 11.74 17.57 -28.17
CA GLU A 277 11.07 17.27 -29.44
C GLU A 277 9.87 16.33 -29.24
N THR A 278 10.03 15.26 -28.44
CA THR A 278 8.93 14.34 -28.08
C THR A 278 7.83 15.04 -27.30
N LEU A 279 8.18 15.91 -26.34
CA LEU A 279 7.22 16.70 -25.57
C LEU A 279 6.43 17.67 -26.47
N ALA A 280 7.07 18.28 -27.46
CA ALA A 280 6.40 19.12 -28.45
C ALA A 280 5.47 18.31 -29.38
N GLN A 281 5.80 17.04 -29.69
CA GLN A 281 4.90 16.14 -30.41
C GLN A 281 3.68 15.77 -29.55
N TYR A 282 3.91 15.39 -28.29
CA TYR A 282 2.84 15.13 -27.33
C TYR A 282 1.87 16.31 -27.23
N ARG A 283 2.36 17.54 -27.01
CA ARG A 283 1.50 18.72 -26.88
C ARG A 283 0.62 18.96 -28.11
N ARG A 284 1.18 18.83 -29.32
CA ARG A 284 0.42 18.96 -30.57
C ARG A 284 -0.74 17.96 -30.66
N GLN A 285 -0.55 16.73 -30.20
CA GLN A 285 -1.60 15.71 -30.21
C GLN A 285 -2.80 16.06 -29.33
N PHE A 286 -2.61 16.85 -28.27
CA PHE A 286 -3.65 17.21 -27.31
C PHE A 286 -4.15 18.67 -27.45
N GLU A 287 -3.52 19.49 -28.29
CA GLU A 287 -4.03 20.82 -28.69
C GLU A 287 -5.10 20.73 -29.80
N GLU A 288 -5.19 19.60 -30.50
CA GLU A 288 -6.17 19.36 -31.57
C GLU A 288 -7.52 18.78 -31.08
N VAL A 289 -7.71 18.60 -29.77
CA VAL A 289 -8.91 18.04 -29.11
C VAL A 289 -9.62 19.12 -28.30
#